data_AF-A0A4Q9LTH2-F1
#
_entry.id   AF-A0A4Q9LTH2-F1
#
_cell.length_a   1.000
_cell.length_b   1.000
_cell.length_c   1.000
_cell.angle_alpha   90.00
_cell.angle_beta   90.00
_cell.angle_gamma   90.00
#
_symmetry.space_group_name_H-M   'P 1'
#
loop_
_entity.id
_entity.type
_entity.pdbx_description
1 polymer ?
#
loop_
_entity_poly.entity_id
_entity_poly.type
_entity_poly.pdbx_seq_one_letter_code
_entity_poly.pdbx_strand_id
1 'polypeptide(L)'
;LEFIYLKHSDIYLRYGAMFSLRNKKNISILVKGFKDNSALFRHEVAFVLGQLKMKESILYLKEVLDNENEHDMVRHECAEAIGAIGTDECHKILMKYLNCDADIVRESAEVALDICAYEMSTETEYCKV
;
A
#
# COMPACT_ATOMS: atom_id res chain seq x y z
N LEU A 1 19.52 -10.72 0.84
CA LEU A 1 18.40 -9.86 0.39
C LEU A 1 17.88 -8.99 1.53
N GLU A 2 17.40 -9.57 2.63
CA GLU A 2 16.88 -8.80 3.77
C GLU A 2 17.86 -7.74 4.29
N PHE A 3 19.13 -8.11 4.51
CA PHE A 3 20.15 -7.15 4.93
C PHE A 3 20.30 -5.98 3.97
N ILE A 4 20.33 -6.25 2.65
CA ILE A 4 20.45 -5.20 1.64
C ILE A 4 19.24 -4.27 1.73
N TYR A 5 18.04 -4.85 1.73
CA TYR A 5 16.78 -4.14 1.79
C TYR A 5 16.65 -3.22 3.02
N LEU A 6 16.99 -3.72 4.21
CA LEU A 6 16.76 -3.02 5.48
C LEU A 6 17.92 -2.16 5.98
N LYS A 7 19.17 -2.43 5.56
CA LYS A 7 20.36 -1.87 6.22
C LYS A 7 21.41 -1.29 5.28
N HIS A 8 21.31 -1.51 3.97
CA HIS A 8 22.30 -0.95 3.05
C HIS A 8 22.15 0.57 2.91
N SER A 9 23.23 1.31 2.68
CA SER A 9 23.20 2.77 2.51
C SER A 9 22.76 3.21 1.11
N ASP A 10 23.16 2.45 0.08
CA ASP A 10 22.80 2.72 -1.31
C ASP A 10 21.32 2.41 -1.58
N ILE A 11 20.54 3.45 -1.84
CA ILE A 11 19.11 3.36 -2.12
C ILE A 11 18.77 2.53 -3.36
N TYR A 12 19.62 2.54 -4.40
CA TYR A 12 19.37 1.77 -5.62
C TYR A 12 19.43 0.28 -5.34
N LEU A 13 20.39 -0.17 -4.53
CA LEU A 13 20.49 -1.57 -4.11
C LEU A 13 19.32 -1.98 -3.23
N ARG A 14 18.81 -1.07 -2.39
CA ARG A 14 17.62 -1.32 -1.56
C ARG A 14 16.36 -1.49 -2.39
N TYR A 15 16.14 -0.63 -3.39
CA TYR A 15 15.02 -0.75 -4.33
C TYR A 15 15.14 -2.04 -5.16
N GLY A 16 16.33 -2.37 -5.65
CA GLY A 16 16.58 -3.66 -6.32
C GLY A 16 16.23 -4.86 -5.43
N ALA A 17 16.57 -4.78 -4.14
CA ALA A 17 16.20 -5.80 -3.17
C ALA A 17 14.68 -5.82 -2.89
N MET A 18 14.02 -4.67 -2.84
CA MET A 18 12.57 -4.54 -2.66
C MET A 18 11.80 -5.23 -3.79
N PHE A 19 12.12 -4.92 -5.05
CA PHE A 19 11.48 -5.57 -6.20
C PHE A 19 11.79 -7.06 -6.28
N SER A 20 13.00 -7.47 -5.86
CA SER A 20 13.34 -8.89 -5.73
C SER A 20 12.48 -9.61 -4.67
N LEU A 21 12.20 -8.95 -3.55
CA LEU A 21 11.32 -9.47 -2.49
C LEU A 21 9.86 -9.50 -2.94
N ARG A 22 9.38 -8.49 -3.68
CA ARG A 22 8.07 -8.48 -4.34
C ARG A 22 7.93 -9.68 -5.29
N ASN A 23 8.89 -9.90 -6.18
CA ASN A 23 8.83 -11.03 -7.11
C ASN A 23 8.83 -12.39 -6.40
N LYS A 24 9.42 -12.46 -5.19
CA LYS A 24 9.39 -13.64 -4.31
C LYS A 24 8.16 -13.69 -3.39
N LYS A 25 7.25 -12.73 -3.48
CA LYS A 25 6.05 -12.58 -2.63
C LYS A 25 6.37 -12.61 -1.13
N ASN A 26 7.50 -12.04 -0.72
CA ASN A 26 7.97 -12.11 0.65
C ASN A 26 7.47 -10.93 1.50
N ILE A 27 6.19 -10.99 1.86
CA ILE A 27 5.49 -9.93 2.62
C ILE A 27 6.14 -9.69 3.98
N SER A 28 6.49 -10.76 4.71
CA SER A 28 7.03 -10.65 6.07
C SER A 28 8.33 -9.86 6.17
N ILE A 29 9.11 -9.80 5.07
CA ILE A 29 10.28 -8.93 4.98
C ILE A 29 9.90 -7.55 4.44
N LEU A 30 9.06 -7.45 3.40
CA LEU A 30 8.64 -6.16 2.83
C LEU A 30 8.02 -5.22 3.88
N VAL A 31 7.15 -5.73 4.74
CA VAL A 31 6.48 -4.90 5.76
C VAL A 31 7.44 -4.30 6.78
N LYS A 32 8.65 -4.88 6.94
CA LYS A 32 9.68 -4.29 7.81
C LYS A 32 10.21 -2.95 7.27
N GLY A 33 10.05 -2.68 5.97
CA GLY A 33 10.45 -1.42 5.35
C GLY A 33 9.59 -0.22 5.75
N PHE A 34 8.40 -0.43 6.30
CA PHE A 34 7.60 0.65 6.91
C PHE A 34 8.26 1.31 8.13
N LYS A 35 9.38 0.75 8.62
CA LYS A 35 10.19 1.36 9.69
C LYS A 35 11.40 2.15 9.16
N ASP A 36 11.50 2.33 7.84
CA ASP A 36 12.59 3.12 7.26
C ASP A 36 12.44 4.61 7.61
N ASN A 37 13.56 5.34 7.67
CA ASN A 37 13.53 6.78 7.94
C ASN A 37 13.02 7.60 6.75
N SER A 38 13.15 7.10 5.51
CA SER A 38 12.69 7.78 4.30
C SER A 38 11.21 7.53 4.05
N ALA A 39 10.41 8.60 4.08
CA ALA A 39 8.99 8.54 3.70
C ALA A 39 8.81 8.00 2.27
N LEU A 40 9.66 8.42 1.33
CA LEU A 40 9.63 7.91 -0.05
C LEU A 40 9.86 6.39 -0.11
N PHE A 41 10.75 5.86 0.72
CA PHE A 41 10.96 4.42 0.77
C PHE A 41 9.74 3.69 1.34
N ARG A 42 9.13 4.22 2.41
CA ARG A 42 7.91 3.64 3.01
C ARG A 42 6.72 3.68 2.04
N HIS A 43 6.57 4.77 1.29
CA HIS A 43 5.62 4.88 0.18
C HIS A 43 5.83 3.74 -0.83
N GLU A 44 7.06 3.55 -1.32
CA GLU A 44 7.33 2.49 -2.29
C GLU A 44 7.03 1.08 -1.72
N VAL A 45 7.20 0.88 -0.40
CA VAL A 45 6.78 -0.37 0.25
C VAL A 45 5.27 -0.57 0.15
N ALA A 46 4.46 0.45 0.40
CA ALA A 46 3.01 0.37 0.22
C ALA A 46 2.64 0.06 -1.24
N PHE A 47 3.28 0.75 -2.20
CA PHE A 47 3.07 0.52 -3.63
C PHE A 47 3.34 -0.94 -4.03
N VAL A 48 4.50 -1.50 -3.66
CA VAL A 48 4.81 -2.89 -4.01
C VAL A 48 3.90 -3.91 -3.32
N LEU A 49 3.39 -3.61 -2.12
CA LEU A 49 2.40 -4.46 -1.45
C LEU A 49 1.05 -4.40 -2.15
N GLY A 50 0.64 -3.23 -2.65
CA GLY A 50 -0.53 -3.05 -3.50
C GLY A 50 -0.44 -3.85 -4.80
N GLN A 51 0.73 -3.83 -5.46
CA GLN A 51 0.99 -4.64 -6.66
C GLN A 51 0.87 -6.15 -6.42
N LEU A 52 1.19 -6.62 -5.20
CA LEU A 52 1.06 -8.03 -4.85
C LEU A 52 -0.39 -8.46 -4.67
N LYS A 53 -1.29 -7.54 -4.29
CA LYS A 53 -2.71 -7.80 -4.01
C LYS A 53 -2.95 -8.96 -3.02
N MET A 54 -2.02 -9.14 -2.08
CA MET A 54 -2.07 -10.25 -1.10
C MET A 54 -2.75 -9.80 0.19
N LYS A 55 -3.73 -10.58 0.66
CA LYS A 55 -4.55 -10.25 1.83
C LYS A 55 -3.74 -10.12 3.12
N GLU A 56 -2.63 -10.85 3.21
CA GLU A 56 -1.71 -10.80 4.34
C GLU A 56 -1.07 -9.41 4.55
N SER A 57 -1.12 -8.53 3.53
CA SER A 57 -0.65 -7.15 3.62
C SER A 57 -1.64 -6.19 4.26
N ILE A 58 -2.94 -6.52 4.31
CA ILE A 58 -4.02 -5.60 4.71
C ILE A 58 -3.78 -5.05 6.11
N LEU A 59 -3.43 -5.91 7.06
CA LEU A 59 -3.16 -5.50 8.45
C LEU A 59 -2.09 -4.40 8.52
N TYR A 60 -0.97 -4.60 7.82
CA TYR A 60 0.16 -3.68 7.86
C TYR A 60 -0.12 -2.37 7.14
N LEU A 61 -0.79 -2.42 5.98
CA LEU A 61 -1.20 -1.23 5.24
C LEU A 61 -2.19 -0.39 6.07
N LYS A 62 -3.13 -1.05 6.74
CA LYS A 62 -4.09 -0.40 7.64
C LYS A 62 -3.38 0.27 8.82
N GLU A 63 -2.42 -0.41 9.45
CA GLU A 63 -1.65 0.18 10.57
C GLU A 63 -0.92 1.47 10.17
N VAL A 64 -0.38 1.53 8.95
CA VAL A 64 0.31 2.72 8.43
C VAL A 64 -0.70 3.82 8.05
N LEU A 65 -1.82 3.46 7.42
CA LEU A 65 -2.90 4.38 7.06
C LEU A 65 -3.54 5.04 8.31
N ASP A 66 -3.74 4.27 9.38
CA ASP A 66 -4.27 4.71 10.68
C ASP A 66 -3.29 5.60 11.48
N ASN A 67 -2.02 5.70 11.07
CA ASN A 67 -1.04 6.49 11.80
C ASN A 67 -1.07 7.97 11.37
N GLU A 68 -1.74 8.82 12.15
CA GLU A 68 -1.81 10.27 11.91
C GLU A 68 -0.45 11.00 12.00
N ASN A 69 0.61 10.35 12.51
CA ASN A 69 1.97 10.91 12.49
C ASN A 69 2.78 10.45 11.28
N GLU A 70 2.23 9.57 10.44
CA GLU A 70 2.85 9.18 9.18
C GLU A 70 2.66 10.29 8.14
N HIS A 71 3.62 10.40 7.23
CA HIS A 71 3.55 11.34 6.12
C HIS A 71 2.37 10.99 5.18
N ASP A 72 1.54 11.96 4.83
CA ASP A 72 0.32 11.72 4.04
C ASP A 72 0.58 11.04 2.68
N MET A 73 1.74 11.30 2.07
CA MET A 73 2.27 10.53 0.93
C MET A 73 2.24 9.00 1.16
N VAL A 74 2.73 8.53 2.30
CA VAL A 74 2.76 7.09 2.59
C VAL A 74 1.35 6.59 2.87
N ARG A 75 0.54 7.39 3.56
CA ARG A 75 -0.85 7.05 3.90
C ARG A 75 -1.73 6.89 2.66
N HIS A 76 -1.66 7.79 1.68
CA HIS A 76 -2.45 7.66 0.45
C HIS A 76 -2.07 6.39 -0.32
N GLU A 77 -0.77 6.07 -0.39
CA GLU A 77 -0.30 4.88 -1.09
C GLU A 77 -0.78 3.60 -0.37
N CYS A 78 -0.89 3.62 0.97
CA CYS A 78 -1.54 2.56 1.72
C CYS A 78 -3.04 2.44 1.40
N ALA A 79 -3.77 3.55 1.26
CA ALA A 79 -5.18 3.52 0.87
C ALA A 79 -5.36 2.92 -0.54
N GLU A 80 -4.54 3.33 -1.51
CA GLU A 80 -4.57 2.79 -2.88
C GLU A 80 -4.22 1.29 -2.89
N ALA A 81 -3.18 0.89 -2.16
CA ALA A 81 -2.80 -0.52 -2.03
C ALA A 81 -3.91 -1.37 -1.41
N ILE A 82 -4.64 -0.85 -0.41
CA ILE A 82 -5.81 -1.52 0.17
C ILE A 82 -6.93 -1.65 -0.87
N GLY A 83 -7.20 -0.61 -1.65
CA GLY A 83 -8.17 -0.65 -2.76
C GLY A 83 -7.82 -1.72 -3.79
N ALA A 84 -6.56 -1.78 -4.21
CA ALA A 84 -6.05 -2.76 -5.16
C ALA A 84 -6.17 -4.21 -4.67
N ILE A 85 -6.13 -4.46 -3.35
CA ILE A 85 -6.31 -5.81 -2.78
C ILE A 85 -7.78 -6.28 -2.90
N GLY A 86 -8.76 -5.37 -2.88
CA GLY A 86 -10.14 -5.68 -3.27
C GLY A 86 -10.86 -6.73 -2.41
N THR A 87 -11.10 -6.43 -1.13
CA THR A 87 -11.89 -7.32 -0.24
C THR A 87 -12.95 -6.54 0.55
N ASP A 88 -13.94 -7.25 1.11
CA ASP A 88 -14.91 -6.65 2.04
C ASP A 88 -14.25 -5.93 3.21
N GLU A 89 -13.11 -6.44 3.69
CA GLU A 89 -12.32 -5.80 4.74
C GLU A 89 -11.70 -4.49 4.23
N CYS A 90 -11.10 -4.49 3.04
CA CYS A 90 -10.55 -3.31 2.39
C CYS A 90 -11.61 -2.21 2.25
N HIS A 91 -12.79 -2.56 1.74
CA HIS A 91 -13.90 -1.61 1.57
C HIS A 91 -14.32 -0.97 2.91
N LYS A 92 -14.44 -1.77 3.97
CA LYS A 92 -14.76 -1.27 5.33
C LYS A 92 -13.67 -0.38 5.92
N ILE A 93 -12.40 -0.62 5.59
CA ILE A 93 -11.28 0.24 6.02
C ILE A 93 -11.38 1.58 5.30
N LEU A 94 -11.49 1.57 3.97
CA LEU A 94 -11.44 2.79 3.15
C LEU A 94 -12.61 3.74 3.41
N MET A 95 -13.82 3.23 3.70
CA MET A 95 -14.97 4.09 4.07
C MET A 95 -14.68 5.01 5.27
N LYS A 96 -13.77 4.64 6.17
CA LYS A 96 -13.41 5.47 7.33
C LYS A 96 -12.64 6.74 6.94
N TYR A 97 -12.02 6.74 5.75
CA TYR A 97 -11.12 7.79 5.29
C TYR A 97 -11.79 8.80 4.34
N LEU A 98 -13.08 8.61 4.01
CA LEU A 98 -13.86 9.55 3.20
C LEU A 98 -14.04 10.95 3.82
N ASN A 99 -13.75 11.10 5.11
CA ASN A 99 -13.75 12.40 5.80
C ASN A 99 -12.39 12.68 6.46
N CYS A 100 -11.30 12.08 5.97
CA CYS A 100 -9.97 12.37 6.48
C CYS A 100 -9.63 13.86 6.26
N ASP A 101 -9.00 14.50 7.25
CA ASP A 101 -8.57 15.90 7.17
C ASP A 101 -7.50 16.10 6.08
N ALA A 102 -6.69 15.07 5.81
CA ALA A 102 -5.69 15.09 4.75
C ALA A 102 -6.36 14.84 3.39
N ASP A 103 -6.40 15.87 2.54
CA ASP A 103 -7.04 15.82 1.22
C ASP A 103 -6.55 14.65 0.38
N ILE A 104 -5.22 14.44 0.31
CA ILE A 104 -4.63 13.35 -0.47
C ILE A 104 -5.06 11.96 0.00
N VAL A 105 -5.25 11.76 1.31
CA VAL A 105 -5.71 10.47 1.85
C VAL A 105 -7.19 10.27 1.57
N ARG A 106 -7.99 11.34 1.70
CA ARG A 106 -9.42 11.33 1.43
C ARG A 106 -9.72 11.05 -0.04
N GLU A 107 -9.05 11.75 -0.95
CA GLU A 107 -9.18 11.57 -2.40
C GLU A 107 -8.71 10.18 -2.84
N SER A 108 -7.58 9.70 -2.35
CA SER A 108 -7.13 8.33 -2.64
C SER A 108 -8.09 7.28 -2.07
N ALA A 109 -8.71 7.49 -0.91
CA ALA A 109 -9.72 6.57 -0.37
C ALA A 109 -10.98 6.52 -1.23
N GLU A 110 -11.42 7.66 -1.79
CA GLU A 110 -12.55 7.73 -2.71
C GLU A 110 -12.29 6.90 -3.98
N VAL A 111 -11.15 7.11 -4.62
CA VAL A 111 -10.76 6.34 -5.82
C VAL A 111 -10.54 4.86 -5.48
N ALA A 112 -9.87 4.57 -4.35
CA ALA A 112 -9.60 3.21 -3.91
C ALA A 112 -10.87 2.42 -3.60
N LEU A 113 -11.96 3.06 -3.15
CA LEU A 113 -13.25 2.40 -2.94
C LEU A 113 -13.86 1.91 -4.25
N ASP A 114 -13.77 2.71 -5.30
CA ASP A 114 -14.25 2.35 -6.63
C ASP A 114 -13.41 1.20 -7.22
N ILE A 115 -12.08 1.29 -7.11
CA ILE A 115 -11.17 0.19 -7.47
C ILE A 115 -11.50 -1.07 -6.66
N CYS A 116 -11.71 -0.96 -5.35
CA CYS A 116 -12.05 -2.09 -4.50
C CYS A 116 -13.36 -2.75 -4.92
N ALA A 117 -14.38 -1.96 -5.28
CA ALA A 117 -15.66 -2.47 -5.78
C ALA A 117 -15.48 -3.20 -7.11
N TYR A 118 -14.67 -2.65 -8.02
CA TYR A 118 -14.32 -3.31 -9.28
C TYR A 118 -13.60 -4.64 -9.07
N GLU A 119 -12.56 -4.69 -8.23
CA GLU A 119 -11.80 -5.91 -7.95
C GLU A 119 -12.67 -7.01 -7.32
N MET A 120 -13.72 -6.63 -6.59
CA MET A 120 -14.70 -7.56 -6.02
C MET A 120 -15.81 -7.97 -7.00
N SER A 121 -15.92 -7.29 -8.14
CA SER A 121 -16.95 -7.53 -9.14
C SER A 121 -16.56 -8.66 -10.11
N THR A 122 -17.48 -9.04 -11.00
CA THR A 122 -17.20 -9.93 -12.13
C THR A 122 -16.93 -9.17 -13.43
N GLU A 123 -16.72 -7.85 -13.36
CA GLU A 123 -16.49 -7.03 -14.55
C GLU A 123 -15.10 -7.28 -15.14
N THR A 124 -15.01 -7.27 -16.47
CA THR A 124 -13.74 -7.49 -17.20
C THR A 124 -13.00 -6.20 -17.53
N GLU A 125 -13.67 -5.05 -17.42
CA GLU A 125 -13.15 -3.73 -17.74
C GLU A 125 -13.58 -2.74 -16.66
N TYR A 126 -12.62 -1.96 -16.15
CA TYR A 126 -12.84 -1.00 -15.08
C TYR A 126 -13.65 0.23 -15.52
N CYS A 127 -13.45 0.69 -16.75
CA CYS A 127 -14.18 1.83 -17.31
C CYS A 127 -14.63 1.49 -18.73
N LYS A 128 -15.95 1.44 -18.93
CA LYS A 128 -16.58 1.24 -20.23
C LYS A 128 -16.77 2.62 -20.85
N VAL A 129 -15.86 3.00 -21.75
CA VAL A 129 -15.89 4.27 -22.48
C VAL A 129 -16.98 4.25 -23.55
#